data_AF-A0A5U2EZR1-F1
#
_entry.id   AF-A0A5U2EZR1-F1
#
_cell.length_a   1.000
_cell.length_b   1.000
_cell.length_c   1.000
_cell.angle_alpha   90.00
_cell.angle_beta   90.00
_cell.angle_gamma   90.00
#
_symmetry.space_group_name_H-M   'P 1'
#
loop_
_entity.id
_entity.type
_entity.pdbx_description
1 polymer ?
#
loop_
_entity_poly.entity_id
_entity_poly.type
_entity_poly.pdbx_seq_one_letter_code
_entity_poly.pdbx_strand_id
1 'polypeptide(L)'
;IYAFKRLQHLACPAHQDLFTIKMDASQTQFLLMVGDTMISQSNIKDILNISDDTVIESMSREERQLFLQICEVIGAKMTWHPELLQESISTLRKEVTGNAQIKTAVYEMMRPAEAPDHPLVEWQDLLTADEKSMLACINAGNFEPTTQFCKIGYQEVQGEVAFSMMHPCISYLLHSYSPFAEFKPTNSGFLKKLNQDYNDYHAKKMFIDVILEKLYLTHERSLHIGKDGCSRNILLT
;
A
#
# COMPACT_ATOMS: atom_id res chain seq x y z
N ILE A 1 7.48 11.06 -11.75
CA ILE A 1 7.19 9.68 -12.23
C ILE A 1 6.28 9.66 -13.45
N TYR A 2 5.00 10.05 -13.37
CA TYR A 2 4.08 10.01 -14.54
C TYR A 2 4.58 10.73 -15.80
N ALA A 3 5.23 11.90 -15.67
CA ALA A 3 5.81 12.60 -16.82
C ALA A 3 6.88 11.77 -17.57
N PHE A 4 7.64 10.94 -16.85
CA PHE A 4 8.61 10.02 -17.46
C PHE A 4 7.91 8.91 -18.25
N LYS A 5 6.77 8.42 -17.74
CA LYS A 5 5.92 7.47 -18.48
C LYS A 5 5.39 8.07 -19.78
N ARG A 6 4.99 9.36 -19.76
CA ARG A 6 4.60 10.08 -21.00
C ARG A 6 5.75 10.18 -21.99
N LEU A 7 6.97 10.48 -21.51
CA LEU A 7 8.16 10.54 -22.36
C LEU A 7 8.46 9.18 -23.00
N GLN A 8 8.42 8.09 -22.23
CA GLN A 8 8.57 6.73 -22.73
C GLN A 8 7.55 6.41 -23.84
N HIS A 9 6.29 6.83 -23.68
CA HIS A 9 5.23 6.56 -24.66
C HIS A 9 5.46 7.21 -26.03
N LEU A 10 6.24 8.29 -26.09
CA LEU A 10 6.59 8.97 -27.35
C LEU A 10 7.78 8.32 -28.07
N ALA A 11 8.51 7.41 -27.42
CA ALA A 11 9.63 6.70 -28.03
C ALA A 11 9.14 5.61 -29.00
N CYS A 12 9.98 5.27 -29.98
CA CYS A 12 9.77 4.12 -30.84
C CYS A 12 9.53 2.86 -29.98
N PRO A 13 8.56 1.98 -30.31
CA PRO A 13 8.21 0.84 -29.47
C PRO A 13 9.40 -0.03 -29.05
N ALA A 14 10.32 -0.30 -29.97
CA ALA A 14 11.53 -1.09 -29.71
C ALA A 14 12.51 -0.44 -28.70
N HIS A 15 12.36 0.85 -28.39
CA HIS A 15 13.22 1.59 -27.46
C HIS A 15 12.52 1.88 -26.12
N GLN A 16 11.25 1.53 -25.95
CA GLN A 16 10.53 1.85 -24.72
C GLN A 16 11.12 1.15 -23.51
N ASP A 17 11.65 -0.07 -23.66
CA ASP A 17 12.31 -0.82 -22.58
C ASP A 17 13.62 -0.19 -22.09
N LEU A 18 14.18 0.76 -22.84
CA LEU A 18 15.34 1.55 -22.40
C LEU A 18 14.96 2.56 -21.30
N PHE A 19 13.68 2.91 -21.17
CA PHE A 19 13.19 3.82 -20.15
C PHE A 19 12.90 3.05 -18.86
N THR A 20 13.76 3.20 -17.87
CA THR A 20 13.63 2.49 -16.58
C THR A 20 13.72 3.47 -15.42
N ILE A 21 13.07 3.11 -14.31
CA ILE A 21 13.24 3.80 -13.03
C ILE A 21 13.96 2.84 -12.09
N LYS A 22 15.18 3.20 -11.70
CA LYS A 22 15.98 2.45 -10.73
C LYS A 22 15.98 3.20 -9.39
N MET A 23 16.45 2.55 -8.33
CA MET A 23 16.88 3.29 -7.14
C MET A 23 18.38 3.20 -6.99
N ASP A 24 18.94 4.20 -6.32
CA ASP A 24 20.31 4.16 -5.85
C ASP A 24 20.51 3.07 -4.77
N ALA A 25 21.77 2.81 -4.41
CA ALA A 25 22.11 1.76 -3.44
C ALA A 25 21.50 1.98 -2.05
N SER A 26 21.28 3.24 -1.65
CA SER A 26 20.66 3.57 -0.36
C SER A 26 19.13 3.44 -0.37
N GLN A 27 18.52 3.18 -1.54
CA GLN A 27 17.07 3.21 -1.73
C GLN A 27 16.41 4.52 -1.27
N THR A 28 17.06 5.67 -1.52
CA THR A 28 16.49 6.98 -1.19
C THR A 28 16.20 7.85 -2.42
N GLN A 29 16.80 7.53 -3.56
CA GLN A 29 16.64 8.27 -4.81
C GLN A 29 16.07 7.36 -5.89
N PHE A 30 15.00 7.79 -6.54
CA PHE A 30 14.57 7.22 -7.81
C PHE A 30 15.32 7.88 -8.95
N LEU A 31 15.98 7.08 -9.79
CA LEU A 31 16.77 7.51 -10.93
C LEU A 31 15.98 7.23 -12.21
N LEU A 32 15.64 8.27 -12.96
CA LEU A 32 14.94 8.18 -14.23
C LEU A 32 15.99 7.98 -15.33
N MET A 33 16.05 6.78 -15.89
CA MET A 33 17.12 6.32 -16.78
C MET A 33 16.59 6.14 -18.21
N VAL A 34 17.29 6.70 -19.20
CA VAL A 34 17.11 6.38 -20.62
C VAL A 34 18.36 5.66 -21.11
N GLY A 35 18.26 4.33 -21.20
CA GLY A 35 19.43 3.45 -21.29
C GLY A 35 20.29 3.62 -20.03
N ASP A 36 21.55 4.02 -20.22
CA ASP A 36 22.49 4.29 -19.13
C ASP A 36 22.55 5.77 -18.72
N THR A 37 21.76 6.64 -19.36
CA THR A 37 21.75 8.07 -19.06
C THR A 37 20.71 8.39 -17.98
N MET A 38 21.14 8.90 -16.83
CA MET A 38 20.24 9.44 -15.81
C MET A 38 19.80 10.84 -16.24
N ILE A 39 18.52 11.01 -16.56
CA ILE A 39 17.97 12.29 -17.05
C ILE A 39 17.35 13.13 -15.93
N SER A 40 17.03 12.51 -14.79
CA SER A 40 16.46 13.16 -13.62
C SER A 40 16.49 12.21 -12.42
N GLN A 41 16.32 12.76 -11.23
CA GLN A 41 16.19 11.98 -10.00
C GLN A 41 15.19 12.64 -9.04
N SER A 42 14.68 11.87 -8.09
CA SER A 42 13.79 12.37 -7.05
C SER A 42 14.00 11.61 -5.74
N ASN A 43 14.15 12.36 -4.64
CA ASN A 43 14.18 11.77 -3.31
C ASN A 43 12.81 11.19 -2.99
N ILE A 44 12.77 9.98 -2.43
CA ILE A 44 11.52 9.36 -1.99
C ILE A 44 10.79 10.21 -0.94
N LYS A 45 11.52 10.93 -0.07
CA LYS A 45 10.92 11.84 0.93
C LYS A 45 10.18 13.02 0.30
N ASP A 46 10.72 13.54 -0.81
CA ASP A 46 10.07 14.62 -1.57
C ASP A 46 8.84 14.12 -2.31
N ILE A 47 8.90 12.91 -2.90
CA ILE A 47 7.73 12.26 -3.53
C ILE A 47 6.61 12.08 -2.51
N LEU A 48 6.97 11.63 -1.31
CA LEU A 48 6.02 11.37 -0.22
C LEU A 48 5.55 12.65 0.49
N ASN A 49 6.13 13.81 0.20
CA ASN A 49 5.83 15.08 0.90
C ASN A 49 5.90 14.92 2.44
N ILE A 50 7.01 14.37 2.93
CA ILE A 50 7.29 14.18 4.36
C ILE A 50 8.50 15.02 4.79
N SER A 51 8.71 15.11 6.11
CA SER A 51 9.86 15.80 6.70
C SER A 51 11.14 15.01 6.50
N ASP A 52 12.27 15.72 6.36
CA ASP A 52 13.59 15.13 6.07
C ASP A 52 14.08 14.14 7.14
N ASP A 53 13.65 14.29 8.38
CA ASP A 53 13.97 13.40 9.51
C ASP A 53 13.11 12.14 9.57
N THR A 54 12.07 12.04 8.74
CA THR A 54 11.15 10.89 8.74
C THR A 54 11.87 9.63 8.26
N VAL A 55 11.70 8.53 8.99
CA VAL A 55 12.22 7.21 8.63
C VAL A 55 11.33 6.58 7.57
N ILE A 56 11.95 5.99 6.55
CA ILE A 56 11.29 5.20 5.52
C ILE A 56 11.85 3.78 5.62
N GLU A 57 10.98 2.81 5.85
CA GLU A 57 11.34 1.39 5.77
C GLU A 57 11.69 1.02 4.32
N SER A 58 12.65 0.11 4.15
CA SER A 58 13.10 -0.31 2.81
C SER A 58 12.07 -1.20 2.12
N MET A 59 11.90 -1.01 0.82
CA MET A 59 10.97 -1.79 0.01
C MET A 59 11.68 -2.91 -0.75
N SER A 60 11.00 -4.05 -0.89
CA SER A 60 11.30 -5.07 -1.90
C SER A 60 11.13 -4.52 -3.33
N ARG A 61 11.54 -5.29 -4.32
CA ARG A 61 11.42 -4.90 -5.73
C ARG A 61 9.95 -4.80 -6.15
N GLU A 62 9.13 -5.75 -5.70
CA GLU A 62 7.70 -5.86 -5.96
C GLU A 62 6.96 -4.66 -5.35
N GLU A 63 7.21 -4.37 -4.07
CA GLU A 63 6.62 -3.21 -3.38
C GLU A 63 7.01 -1.89 -4.04
N ARG A 64 8.27 -1.76 -4.45
CA ARG A 64 8.76 -0.57 -5.15
C ARG A 64 8.08 -0.39 -6.51
N GLN A 65 7.85 -1.48 -7.24
CA GLN A 65 7.15 -1.42 -8.51
C GLN A 65 5.70 -0.96 -8.31
N LEU A 66 5.00 -1.50 -7.31
CA LEU A 66 3.64 -1.06 -6.97
C LEU A 66 3.61 0.39 -6.50
N PHE A 67 4.57 0.81 -5.67
CA PHE A 67 4.73 2.19 -5.24
C PHE A 67 4.82 3.16 -6.44
N LEU A 68 5.67 2.83 -7.43
CA LEU A 68 5.82 3.63 -8.64
C LEU A 68 4.54 3.67 -9.48
N GLN A 69 3.81 2.55 -9.61
CA GLN A 69 2.52 2.52 -10.31
C GLN A 69 1.49 3.45 -9.64
N ILE A 70 1.43 3.46 -8.30
CA ILE A 70 0.56 4.38 -7.56
C ILE A 70 0.99 5.84 -7.80
N CYS A 71 2.30 6.14 -7.78
CA CYS A 71 2.81 7.48 -8.12
C CYS A 71 2.45 7.90 -9.56
N GLU A 72 2.43 6.97 -10.51
CA GLU A 72 2.00 7.24 -11.89
C GLU A 72 0.52 7.67 -11.93
N VAL A 73 -0.36 6.93 -11.26
CA VAL A 73 -1.80 7.24 -11.24
C VAL A 73 -2.10 8.53 -10.49
N ILE A 74 -1.50 8.76 -9.32
CA ILE A 74 -1.61 10.05 -8.60
C ILE A 74 -1.13 11.19 -9.49
N GLY A 75 0.06 11.03 -10.11
CA GLY A 75 0.62 12.04 -11.00
C GLY A 75 -0.25 12.32 -12.22
N ALA A 76 -0.88 11.29 -12.79
CA ALA A 76 -1.81 11.45 -13.92
C ALA A 76 -3.06 12.23 -13.52
N LYS A 77 -3.68 11.87 -12.39
CA LYS A 77 -4.88 12.55 -11.88
C LYS A 77 -4.59 14.01 -11.54
N MET A 78 -3.50 14.30 -10.81
CA MET A 78 -3.14 15.69 -10.49
C MET A 78 -2.72 16.52 -11.71
N THR A 79 -2.17 15.90 -12.76
CA THR A 79 -1.75 16.63 -13.99
C THR A 79 -2.95 17.00 -14.86
N TRP A 80 -3.84 16.03 -15.12
CA TRP A 80 -4.88 16.17 -16.13
C TRP A 80 -6.26 16.45 -15.55
N HIS A 81 -6.44 16.21 -14.26
CA HIS A 81 -7.69 16.42 -13.53
C HIS A 81 -7.47 17.24 -12.25
N PRO A 82 -6.91 18.47 -12.36
CA PRO A 82 -6.64 19.31 -11.19
C PRO A 82 -7.89 19.63 -10.37
N GLU A 83 -9.09 19.58 -10.97
CA GLU A 83 -10.39 19.75 -10.33
C GLU A 83 -10.60 18.77 -9.15
N LEU A 84 -10.05 17.55 -9.22
CA LEU A 84 -10.20 16.55 -8.17
C LEU A 84 -9.57 17.02 -6.86
N LEU A 85 -8.38 17.61 -6.93
CA LEU A 85 -7.69 18.14 -5.76
C LEU A 85 -8.26 19.49 -5.31
N GLN A 86 -8.78 20.30 -6.25
CA GLN A 86 -9.49 21.54 -5.93
C GLN A 86 -10.74 21.27 -5.09
N GLU A 87 -11.45 20.17 -5.35
CA GLU A 87 -12.58 19.76 -4.53
C GLU A 87 -12.12 19.28 -3.14
N SER A 88 -11.31 18.22 -3.09
CA SER A 88 -10.64 17.79 -1.85
C SER A 88 -9.61 16.68 -2.10
N ILE A 89 -8.72 16.46 -1.12
CA ILE A 89 -7.82 15.29 -1.10
C ILE A 89 -8.63 13.99 -1.15
N SER A 90 -9.78 13.93 -0.48
CA SER A 90 -10.65 12.75 -0.48
C SER A 90 -11.20 12.43 -1.87
N THR A 91 -11.51 13.45 -2.68
CA THR A 91 -11.96 13.25 -4.08
C THR A 91 -10.82 12.71 -4.94
N LEU A 92 -9.62 13.30 -4.87
CA LEU A 92 -8.44 12.76 -5.54
C LEU A 92 -8.15 11.32 -5.11
N ARG A 93 -8.22 11.04 -3.80
CA ARG A 93 -7.94 9.71 -3.24
C ARG A 93 -8.92 8.66 -3.77
N LYS A 94 -10.22 8.95 -3.79
CA LYS A 94 -11.25 8.06 -4.37
C LYS A 94 -10.93 7.68 -5.82
N GLU A 95 -10.48 8.64 -6.63
CA GLU A 95 -10.10 8.39 -8.02
C GLU A 95 -8.83 7.54 -8.19
N VAL A 96 -7.96 7.51 -7.17
CA VAL A 96 -6.73 6.71 -7.14
C VAL A 96 -7.02 5.32 -6.57
N THR A 97 -7.69 5.21 -5.41
CA THR A 97 -8.01 3.94 -4.76
C THR A 97 -9.11 3.17 -5.49
N GLY A 98 -10.01 3.87 -6.17
CA GLY A 98 -11.02 3.31 -7.07
C GLY A 98 -10.50 2.98 -8.48
N ASN A 99 -9.23 3.29 -8.80
CA ASN A 99 -8.66 2.97 -10.10
C ASN A 99 -8.52 1.46 -10.30
N ALA A 100 -9.11 0.91 -11.37
CA ALA A 100 -9.15 -0.53 -11.62
C ALA A 100 -7.75 -1.18 -11.72
N GLN A 101 -6.77 -0.50 -12.32
CA GLN A 101 -5.41 -1.04 -12.45
C GLN A 101 -4.69 -1.05 -11.11
N ILE A 102 -4.87 -0.01 -10.29
CA ILE A 102 -4.31 0.03 -8.92
C ILE A 102 -4.96 -1.02 -8.03
N LYS A 103 -6.29 -1.17 -8.08
CA LYS A 103 -6.99 -2.25 -7.38
C LYS A 103 -6.41 -3.61 -7.75
N THR A 104 -6.32 -3.88 -9.06
CA THR A 104 -5.77 -5.15 -9.56
C THR A 104 -4.35 -5.38 -9.08
N ALA A 105 -3.44 -4.42 -9.26
CA ALA A 105 -2.03 -4.56 -8.88
C ALA A 105 -1.83 -4.73 -7.36
N VAL A 106 -2.62 -4.04 -6.53
CA VAL A 106 -2.54 -4.19 -5.07
C VAL A 106 -3.02 -5.58 -4.63
N TYR A 107 -4.14 -6.07 -5.17
CA TYR A 107 -4.65 -7.41 -4.85
C TYR A 107 -3.74 -8.51 -5.40
N GLU A 108 -3.24 -8.40 -6.64
CA GLU A 108 -2.27 -9.36 -7.20
C GLU A 108 -1.02 -9.50 -6.33
N MET A 109 -0.53 -8.39 -5.74
CA MET A 109 0.65 -8.43 -4.86
C MET A 109 0.34 -8.98 -3.47
N MET A 110 -0.79 -8.58 -2.88
CA MET A 110 -1.06 -8.82 -1.46
C MET A 110 -1.98 -10.03 -1.20
N ARG A 111 -2.93 -10.29 -2.09
CA ARG A 111 -3.94 -11.35 -1.97
C ARG A 111 -4.24 -11.95 -3.36
N PRO A 112 -3.27 -12.61 -4.01
CA PRO A 112 -3.39 -13.02 -5.41
C PRO A 112 -4.55 -13.96 -5.73
N ALA A 113 -5.05 -14.72 -4.74
CA ALA A 113 -6.20 -15.61 -4.90
C ALA A 113 -7.55 -14.94 -4.57
N GLU A 114 -7.54 -13.70 -4.07
CA GLU A 114 -8.74 -12.95 -3.71
C GLU A 114 -9.02 -11.86 -4.75
N ALA A 115 -10.22 -11.89 -5.35
CA ALA A 115 -10.63 -10.87 -6.30
C ALA A 115 -10.88 -9.52 -5.57
N PRO A 116 -10.63 -8.36 -6.21
CA PRO A 116 -10.89 -7.05 -5.61
C PRO A 116 -12.35 -6.77 -5.21
N ASP A 117 -13.29 -7.55 -5.72
CA ASP A 117 -14.73 -7.52 -5.44
C ASP A 117 -15.21 -8.73 -4.62
N HIS A 118 -14.29 -9.50 -4.03
CA HIS A 118 -14.60 -10.63 -3.15
C HIS A 118 -15.62 -10.19 -2.08
N PRO A 119 -16.74 -10.91 -1.90
CA PRO A 119 -17.75 -10.56 -0.90
C PRO A 119 -17.19 -10.69 0.52
N LEU A 120 -17.71 -9.93 1.47
CA LEU A 120 -17.29 -10.11 2.87
C LEU A 120 -17.72 -11.48 3.40
N VAL A 121 -16.94 -12.01 4.34
CA VAL A 121 -17.31 -13.19 5.14
C VAL A 121 -17.71 -12.72 6.54
N GLU A 122 -18.86 -13.18 7.01
CA GLU A 122 -19.42 -12.71 8.28
C GLU A 122 -18.58 -13.15 9.48
N TRP A 123 -18.31 -12.23 10.39
CA TRP A 123 -17.43 -12.44 11.54
C TRP A 123 -17.94 -13.53 12.48
N GLN A 124 -17.09 -14.51 12.75
CA GLN A 124 -17.27 -15.51 13.79
C GLN A 124 -16.21 -15.30 14.88
N ASP A 125 -16.64 -14.82 16.04
CA ASP A 125 -15.73 -14.49 17.14
C ASP A 125 -15.19 -15.74 17.83
N LEU A 126 -14.04 -16.20 17.37
CA LEU A 126 -13.30 -17.34 17.92
C LEU A 126 -12.06 -16.91 18.69
N LEU A 127 -11.89 -15.60 18.93
CA LEU A 127 -10.70 -15.05 19.56
C LEU A 127 -10.88 -14.81 21.06
N THR A 128 -9.88 -15.23 21.82
CA THR A 128 -9.70 -14.88 23.22
C THR A 128 -9.32 -13.39 23.39
N ALA A 129 -9.42 -12.88 24.61
CA ALA A 129 -8.99 -11.51 24.93
C ALA A 129 -7.49 -11.29 24.64
N ASP A 130 -6.65 -12.30 24.91
CA ASP A 130 -5.21 -12.25 24.67
C ASP A 130 -4.90 -12.21 23.17
N GLU A 131 -5.64 -12.95 22.34
CA GLU A 131 -5.48 -12.92 20.88
C GLU A 131 -5.89 -11.56 20.30
N LYS A 132 -6.99 -10.98 20.78
CA LYS A 132 -7.40 -9.62 20.39
C LYS A 132 -6.35 -8.58 20.79
N SER A 133 -5.75 -8.73 21.97
CA SER A 133 -4.64 -7.87 22.42
C SER A 133 -3.39 -8.07 21.56
N MET A 134 -3.06 -9.30 21.16
CA MET A 134 -1.95 -9.61 20.27
C MET A 134 -2.13 -8.95 18.90
N LEU A 135 -3.34 -8.98 18.36
CA LEU A 135 -3.67 -8.34 17.08
C LEU A 135 -3.76 -6.82 17.17
N ALA A 136 -3.85 -6.21 18.36
CA ALA A 136 -4.07 -4.76 18.47
C ALA A 136 -3.02 -3.92 17.73
N CYS A 137 -1.76 -4.38 17.66
CA CYS A 137 -0.69 -3.64 16.97
C CYS A 137 -0.85 -3.58 15.46
N ILE A 138 -1.62 -4.48 14.83
CA ILE A 138 -1.79 -4.44 13.36
C ILE A 138 -2.76 -3.34 12.92
N ASN A 139 -3.44 -2.66 13.86
CA ASN A 139 -4.36 -1.56 13.58
C ASN A 139 -4.38 -0.51 14.70
N ALA A 140 -3.27 0.24 14.84
CA ALA A 140 -3.15 1.39 15.74
C ALA A 140 -3.52 1.14 17.22
N GLY A 141 -3.22 -0.05 17.73
CA GLY A 141 -3.40 -0.41 19.14
C GLY A 141 -4.84 -0.78 19.53
N ASN A 142 -5.76 -0.86 18.57
CA ASN A 142 -7.15 -1.26 18.80
C ASN A 142 -7.46 -2.58 18.10
N PHE A 143 -8.52 -3.25 18.58
CA PHE A 143 -9.11 -4.39 17.91
C PHE A 143 -10.53 -4.05 17.46
N GLU A 144 -10.74 -4.02 16.15
CA GLU A 144 -12.07 -3.84 15.54
C GLU A 144 -12.20 -4.81 14.36
N PRO A 145 -13.05 -5.86 14.45
CA PRO A 145 -13.09 -6.94 13.48
C PRO A 145 -13.36 -6.46 12.05
N THR A 146 -14.10 -5.36 11.87
CA THR A 146 -14.42 -4.81 10.53
C THR A 146 -13.27 -4.04 9.88
N THR A 147 -12.16 -3.80 10.58
CA THR A 147 -11.01 -3.00 10.07
C THR A 147 -9.65 -3.62 10.32
N GLN A 148 -9.55 -4.65 11.17
CA GLN A 148 -8.27 -5.17 11.67
C GLN A 148 -7.33 -5.67 10.57
N PHE A 149 -7.88 -6.13 9.45
CA PHE A 149 -7.16 -6.89 8.43
C PHE A 149 -6.97 -6.12 7.12
N CYS A 150 -7.35 -4.83 7.06
CA CYS A 150 -7.24 -4.00 5.85
C CYS A 150 -5.81 -3.81 5.34
N LYS A 151 -4.80 -4.04 6.20
CA LYS A 151 -3.37 -4.00 5.85
C LYS A 151 -2.74 -5.37 5.66
N ILE A 152 -3.49 -6.47 5.83
CA ILE A 152 -2.94 -7.83 5.80
C ILE A 152 -3.12 -8.45 4.41
N GLY A 153 -2.02 -8.94 3.87
CA GLY A 153 -1.96 -9.81 2.69
C GLY A 153 -1.80 -11.28 3.08
N TYR A 154 -2.15 -12.17 2.16
CA TYR A 154 -2.02 -13.62 2.28
C TYR A 154 -1.94 -14.29 0.91
N GLN A 155 -1.13 -15.33 0.82
CA GLN A 155 -1.07 -16.20 -0.35
C GLN A 155 -0.73 -17.63 0.06
N GLU A 156 -1.27 -18.60 -0.67
CA GLU A 156 -0.98 -20.01 -0.44
C GLU A 156 0.18 -20.47 -1.33
N VAL A 157 1.24 -21.00 -0.71
CA VAL A 157 2.41 -21.54 -1.40
C VAL A 157 2.65 -22.94 -0.86
N GLN A 158 2.56 -23.95 -1.73
CA GLN A 158 2.75 -25.37 -1.36
C GLN A 158 1.83 -25.86 -0.23
N GLY A 159 0.63 -25.28 -0.10
CA GLY A 159 -0.36 -25.66 0.90
C GLY A 159 -0.24 -24.95 2.24
N GLU A 160 0.75 -24.07 2.42
CA GLU A 160 0.88 -23.19 3.58
C GLU A 160 0.47 -21.76 3.21
N VAL A 161 -0.24 -21.08 4.11
CA VAL A 161 -0.61 -19.67 3.94
C VAL A 161 0.49 -18.78 4.52
N ALA A 162 1.01 -17.88 3.69
CA ALA A 162 2.00 -16.88 4.11
C ALA A 162 1.34 -15.52 4.24
N PHE A 163 1.36 -14.94 5.45
CA PHE A 163 0.84 -13.60 5.71
C PHE A 163 1.91 -12.53 5.55
N SER A 164 1.48 -11.33 5.15
CA SER A 164 2.30 -10.13 5.09
C SER A 164 1.51 -8.90 5.52
N MET A 165 2.20 -7.83 5.89
CA MET A 165 1.57 -6.52 6.11
C MET A 165 1.96 -5.57 4.98
N MET A 166 1.00 -4.78 4.50
CA MET A 166 1.23 -3.77 3.46
C MET A 166 2.32 -2.80 3.90
N HIS A 167 3.32 -2.59 3.04
CA HIS A 167 4.41 -1.66 3.31
C HIS A 167 3.89 -0.28 3.74
N PRO A 168 4.48 0.37 4.76
CA PRO A 168 4.02 1.66 5.26
C PRO A 168 3.92 2.74 4.20
N CYS A 169 4.88 2.81 3.27
CA CYS A 169 4.84 3.78 2.16
C CYS A 169 3.66 3.56 1.21
N ILE A 170 3.27 2.30 0.95
CA ILE A 170 2.14 1.97 0.07
C ILE A 170 0.83 2.33 0.78
N SER A 171 0.66 1.90 2.04
CA SER A 171 -0.49 2.27 2.88
C SER A 171 -0.64 3.78 3.00
N TYR A 172 0.47 4.48 3.24
CA TYR A 172 0.51 5.93 3.31
C TYR A 172 0.08 6.58 2.01
N LEU A 173 0.65 6.15 0.88
CA LEU A 173 0.39 6.76 -0.43
C LEU A 173 -1.06 6.58 -0.87
N LEU A 174 -1.67 5.42 -0.56
CA LEU A 174 -3.07 5.14 -0.85
C LEU A 174 -4.03 5.93 0.06
N HIS A 175 -3.77 5.94 1.37
CA HIS A 175 -4.81 6.29 2.35
C HIS A 175 -4.57 7.58 3.13
N SER A 176 -3.33 8.08 3.16
CA SER A 176 -2.94 9.21 4.02
C SER A 176 -2.23 10.35 3.30
N TYR A 177 -1.75 10.13 2.07
CA TYR A 177 -1.02 11.14 1.31
C TYR A 177 -1.81 12.43 1.14
N SER A 178 -1.10 13.54 1.33
CA SER A 178 -1.53 14.90 1.04
C SER A 178 -0.44 15.62 0.23
N PRO A 179 -0.76 16.20 -0.93
CA PRO A 179 0.20 16.91 -1.77
C PRO A 179 0.52 18.33 -1.25
N PHE A 180 -0.23 18.84 -0.27
CA PHE A 180 -0.04 20.21 0.22
C PHE A 180 1.22 20.31 1.10
N ALA A 181 2.12 21.24 0.77
CA ALA A 181 3.43 21.35 1.43
C ALA A 181 3.33 21.65 2.94
N GLU A 182 2.30 22.38 3.38
CA GLU A 182 2.02 22.66 4.80
C GLU A 182 1.68 21.40 5.61
N PHE A 183 1.27 20.30 4.95
CA PHE A 183 0.95 19.03 5.61
C PHE A 183 2.16 18.13 5.85
N LYS A 184 3.40 18.55 5.52
CA LYS A 184 4.60 17.74 5.74
C LYS A 184 4.67 17.11 7.15
N PRO A 185 4.51 17.86 8.26
CA PRO A 185 4.55 17.25 9.60
C PRO A 185 3.43 16.23 9.85
N THR A 186 2.22 16.50 9.35
CA THR A 186 1.07 15.60 9.46
C THR A 186 1.29 14.31 8.68
N ASN A 187 1.81 14.42 7.46
CA ASN A 187 2.20 13.29 6.61
C ASN A 187 3.24 12.41 7.31
N SER A 188 4.29 13.01 7.87
CA SER A 188 5.31 12.32 8.66
C SER A 188 4.72 11.60 9.86
N GLY A 189 3.74 12.21 10.54
CA GLY A 189 3.02 11.60 11.66
C GLY A 189 2.20 10.36 11.26
N PHE A 190 1.55 10.38 10.10
CA PHE A 190 0.87 9.20 9.56
C PHE A 190 1.84 8.08 9.22
N LEU A 191 2.93 8.41 8.51
CA LEU A 191 3.93 7.39 8.14
C LEU A 191 4.59 6.79 9.39
N LYS A 192 4.90 7.59 10.41
CA LYS A 192 5.46 7.09 11.68
C LYS A 192 4.53 6.08 12.38
N LYS A 193 3.21 6.33 12.38
CA LYS A 193 2.23 5.38 12.93
C LYS A 193 2.19 4.08 12.11
N LEU A 194 2.21 4.19 10.79
CA LEU A 194 2.23 3.03 9.90
C LEU A 194 3.52 2.20 10.07
N ASN A 195 4.67 2.87 10.20
CA ASN A 195 5.94 2.20 10.51
C ASN A 195 5.87 1.47 11.87
N GLN A 196 5.26 2.08 12.89
CA GLN A 196 5.13 1.45 14.20
C GLN A 196 4.29 0.17 14.12
N ASP A 197 3.11 0.22 13.50
CA ASP A 197 2.26 -0.96 13.31
C ASP A 197 3.00 -2.07 12.52
N TYR A 198 3.73 -1.69 11.47
CA TYR A 198 4.52 -2.60 10.64
C TYR A 198 5.67 -3.25 11.41
N ASN A 199 6.41 -2.47 12.18
CA ASN A 199 7.54 -2.96 12.98
C ASN A 199 7.06 -3.85 14.13
N ASP A 200 5.95 -3.51 14.79
CA ASP A 200 5.36 -4.34 15.84
C ASP A 200 4.80 -5.66 15.29
N TYR A 201 4.20 -5.62 14.09
CA TYR A 201 3.78 -6.83 13.38
C TYR A 201 4.97 -7.76 13.12
N HIS A 202 6.06 -7.25 12.56
CA HIS A 202 7.24 -8.06 12.26
C HIS A 202 7.93 -8.58 13.53
N ALA A 203 7.96 -7.78 14.60
CA ALA A 203 8.52 -8.20 15.89
C ALA A 203 7.74 -9.35 16.55
N LYS A 204 6.42 -9.44 16.29
CA LYS A 204 5.52 -10.46 16.88
C LYS A 204 4.92 -11.40 15.84
N LYS A 205 5.49 -11.43 14.63
CA LYS A 205 4.92 -12.10 13.45
C LYS A 205 4.56 -13.55 13.71
N MET A 206 5.44 -14.29 14.38
CA MET A 206 5.21 -15.71 14.69
C MET A 206 3.99 -15.99 15.58
N PHE A 207 3.57 -15.02 16.40
CA PHE A 207 2.38 -15.15 17.25
C PHE A 207 1.14 -14.64 16.53
N ILE A 208 1.27 -13.52 15.81
CA ILE A 208 0.19 -12.93 15.04
C ILE A 208 -0.26 -13.87 13.93
N ASP A 209 0.68 -14.45 13.18
CA ASP A 209 0.37 -15.29 12.02
C ASP A 209 -0.39 -16.57 12.41
N VAL A 210 -0.15 -17.14 13.61
CA VAL A 210 -0.93 -18.28 14.13
C VAL A 210 -2.40 -17.89 14.32
N ILE A 211 -2.66 -16.66 14.76
CA ILE A 211 -4.02 -16.15 14.94
C ILE A 211 -4.64 -15.84 13.57
N LEU A 212 -3.87 -15.23 12.66
CA LEU A 212 -4.33 -14.95 11.30
C LEU A 212 -4.68 -16.22 10.53
N GLU A 213 -3.88 -17.28 10.66
CA GLU A 213 -4.15 -18.59 10.05
C GLU A 213 -5.47 -19.18 10.56
N LYS A 214 -5.69 -19.16 11.88
CA LYS A 214 -6.95 -19.59 12.48
C LYS A 214 -8.13 -18.84 11.88
N LEU A 215 -8.05 -17.51 11.82
CA LEU A 215 -9.12 -16.68 11.26
C LEU A 215 -9.33 -16.94 9.77
N TYR A 216 -8.26 -17.01 8.99
CA TYR A 216 -8.30 -17.29 7.56
C TYR A 216 -9.02 -18.61 7.27
N LEU A 217 -8.68 -19.68 8.00
CA LEU A 217 -9.29 -21.00 7.81
C LEU A 217 -10.76 -21.04 8.22
N THR A 218 -11.18 -20.28 9.23
CA THR A 218 -12.58 -20.23 9.70
C THR A 218 -13.45 -19.22 8.94
N HIS A 219 -12.86 -18.38 8.10
CA HIS A 219 -13.56 -17.36 7.30
C HIS A 219 -13.32 -17.59 5.81
N GLU A 220 -13.56 -18.82 5.36
CA GLU A 220 -13.59 -19.20 3.94
C GLU A 220 -12.30 -18.83 3.18
N ARG A 221 -11.14 -18.95 3.83
CA ARG A 221 -9.83 -18.58 3.25
C ARG A 221 -9.76 -17.10 2.87
N SER A 222 -10.32 -16.24 3.72
CA SER A 222 -10.26 -14.79 3.57
C SER A 222 -10.13 -14.08 4.92
N LEU A 223 -9.50 -12.91 4.92
CA LEU A 223 -9.59 -11.94 6.01
C LEU A 223 -10.40 -10.70 5.60
N HIS A 224 -11.08 -10.72 4.45
CA HIS A 224 -12.14 -9.76 4.12
C HIS A 224 -13.39 -10.05 4.95
N ILE A 225 -13.24 -9.86 6.26
CA ILE A 225 -14.25 -10.16 7.27
C ILE A 225 -15.15 -8.95 7.46
N GLY A 226 -16.45 -9.15 7.56
CA GLY A 226 -17.43 -8.11 7.88
C GLY A 226 -18.26 -8.45 9.10
N LYS A 227 -19.01 -7.47 9.60
CA LYS A 227 -20.01 -7.66 10.64
C LYS A 227 -21.27 -6.88 10.28
N ASP A 228 -22.43 -7.51 10.40
CA ASP A 228 -23.74 -6.97 10.05
C ASP A 228 -23.76 -6.45 8.59
N GLY A 229 -23.13 -7.19 7.67
CA GLY A 229 -23.02 -6.81 6.26
C GLY A 229 -22.08 -5.63 5.98
N CYS A 230 -21.28 -5.19 6.94
CA CYS A 230 -20.34 -4.07 6.80
C CYS A 230 -18.89 -4.52 6.96
N SER A 231 -18.01 -4.16 6.03
CA SER A 231 -16.57 -4.39 6.14
C SER A 231 -15.74 -3.22 5.62
N ARG A 232 -14.57 -3.03 6.22
CA ARG A 232 -13.47 -2.20 5.72
C ARG A 232 -12.15 -2.97 5.73
N ASN A 233 -12.21 -4.31 5.67
CA ASN A 233 -11.03 -5.20 5.60
C ASN A 233 -10.51 -5.45 4.17
N ILE A 234 -11.12 -4.81 3.18
CA ILE A 234 -10.56 -4.62 1.85
C ILE A 234 -9.22 -3.89 1.91
N LEU A 235 -8.33 -4.16 0.95
CA LEU A 235 -7.03 -3.48 0.85
C LEU A 235 -7.18 -2.01 0.43
N LEU A 236 -8.14 -1.74 -0.46
CA LEU A 236 -8.51 -0.43 -1.00
C LEU A 236 -9.85 -0.52 -1.76
N THR A 237 -10.58 0.59 -1.83
CA THR A 237 -11.74 0.78 -2.71
C THR A 237 -11.94 2.25 -3.09
#